data_AF-M0M4R6-F1
#
_entry.id   AF-M0M4R6-F1
#
_cell.length_a   1.000
_cell.length_b   1.000
_cell.length_c   1.000
_cell.angle_alpha   90.00
_cell.angle_beta   90.00
_cell.angle_gamma   90.00
#
_symmetry.space_group_name_H-M   'P 1'
#
loop_
_entity.id
_entity.type
_entity.pdbx_description
1 polymer ?
#
loop_
_entity_poly.entity_id
_entity_poly.type
_entity_poly.pdbx_seq_one_letter_code
_entity_poly.pdbx_strand_id
1 'polypeptide(L)'
;MKTNVKLEYGSATFEIQALEDDNYKDEVLEMLEFIGEHEDQFEILGEMKSAPKMADSGAEDKSLDEFLPSQTKNEEEENAESDPLYPIASRIKVPVSELNTFLHVEPEEDSPPFVYTEDLDIDARRQVDKQRIVSLIILYLWDECYGYDRMKSTQLKDSLEFSDTSSSGMANMYQGKGDRYFDRRGRGPSATVGLTPPGKRQARKELTQIVNQR
;
A
#
# COMPACT_ATOMS: atom_id res chain seq x y z
N MET A 1 -18.46 -23.28 17.87
CA MET A 1 -19.56 -22.35 17.52
C MET A 1 -19.28 -21.82 16.11
N LYS A 2 -20.28 -21.73 15.22
CA LYS A 2 -20.09 -21.20 13.86
C LYS A 2 -20.47 -19.72 13.82
N THR A 3 -19.61 -18.88 13.25
CA THR A 3 -19.87 -17.44 13.13
C THR A 3 -19.96 -17.10 11.65
N ASN A 4 -21.14 -16.63 11.23
CA ASN A 4 -21.34 -16.08 9.88
C ASN A 4 -21.36 -14.57 9.96
N VAL A 5 -20.51 -13.92 9.17
CA VAL A 5 -20.55 -12.47 8.98
C VAL A 5 -20.81 -12.14 7.53
N LYS A 6 -21.82 -11.29 7.34
CA LYS A 6 -22.27 -10.81 6.04
C LYS A 6 -21.90 -9.35 5.92
N LEU A 7 -21.08 -9.01 4.93
CA LEU A 7 -20.69 -7.64 4.63
C LEU A 7 -21.30 -7.24 3.28
N GLU A 8 -22.02 -6.13 3.28
CA GLU A 8 -22.63 -5.56 2.07
C GLU A 8 -21.83 -4.31 1.67
N TYR A 9 -21.23 -4.33 0.48
CA TYR A 9 -20.52 -3.18 -0.09
C TYR A 9 -21.00 -2.95 -1.53
N GLY A 10 -21.72 -1.85 -1.75
CA GLY A 10 -22.33 -1.54 -3.05
C GLY A 10 -23.34 -2.60 -3.50
N SER A 11 -23.11 -3.21 -4.67
CA SER A 11 -23.91 -4.33 -5.21
C SER A 11 -23.38 -5.71 -4.81
N ALA A 12 -22.22 -5.79 -4.15
CA ALA A 12 -21.59 -7.04 -3.76
C ALA A 12 -21.99 -7.44 -2.34
N THR A 13 -22.18 -8.75 -2.16
CA THR A 13 -22.46 -9.36 -0.86
C THR A 13 -21.39 -10.39 -0.58
N PHE A 14 -20.66 -10.22 0.53
CA PHE A 14 -19.64 -11.14 0.99
C PHE A 14 -20.18 -11.91 2.20
N GLU A 15 -20.11 -13.24 2.17
CA GLU A 15 -20.48 -14.10 3.29
C GLU A 15 -19.24 -14.88 3.75
N ILE A 16 -18.83 -14.66 4.99
CA ILE A 16 -17.72 -15.36 5.62
C ILE A 16 -18.28 -16.45 6.54
N GLN A 17 -17.81 -17.67 6.34
CA GLN A 17 -18.06 -18.80 7.23
C GLN A 17 -16.74 -19.23 7.85
N ALA A 18 -16.53 -18.95 9.13
CA ALA A 18 -15.31 -19.31 9.84
C ALA A 18 -15.58 -20.34 10.96
N LEU A 19 -14.63 -21.26 11.14
CA LEU A 19 -14.56 -22.20 12.24
C LEU A 19 -13.65 -21.64 13.35
N GLU A 20 -13.89 -22.09 14.58
CA GLU A 20 -13.55 -21.41 15.84
C GLU A 20 -12.04 -21.25 16.16
N ASP A 21 -11.13 -21.73 15.32
CA ASP A 21 -9.68 -21.74 15.55
C ASP A 21 -8.89 -20.70 14.73
N ASP A 22 -9.51 -20.01 13.77
CA ASP A 22 -8.82 -18.99 12.97
C ASP A 22 -9.03 -17.59 13.56
N ASN A 23 -7.98 -16.76 13.53
CA ASN A 23 -8.01 -15.37 13.98
C ASN A 23 -8.94 -14.55 13.08
N TYR A 24 -10.24 -14.67 13.33
CA TYR A 24 -11.33 -14.02 12.59
C TYR A 24 -11.17 -12.50 12.41
N LYS A 25 -10.44 -11.85 13.33
CA LYS A 25 -10.14 -10.41 13.22
C LYS A 25 -9.14 -10.11 12.10
N ASP A 26 -8.17 -10.98 11.90
CA ASP A 26 -7.10 -10.81 10.92
C ASP A 26 -7.68 -11.06 9.51
N GLU A 27 -8.50 -12.11 9.33
CA GLU A 27 -9.20 -12.36 8.05
C GLU A 27 -10.16 -11.23 7.65
N VAL A 28 -10.90 -10.66 8.60
CA VAL A 28 -11.78 -9.53 8.32
C VAL A 28 -10.98 -8.27 7.98
N LEU A 29 -9.83 -8.06 8.63
CA LEU A 29 -8.93 -6.95 8.31
C LEU A 29 -8.30 -7.12 6.94
N GLU A 30 -7.84 -8.32 6.60
CA GLU A 30 -7.30 -8.69 5.29
C GLU A 30 -8.36 -8.54 4.20
N MET A 31 -9.62 -8.91 4.45
CA MET A 31 -10.71 -8.69 3.50
C MET A 31 -11.04 -7.19 3.34
N LEU A 32 -11.06 -6.42 4.43
CA LEU A 32 -11.26 -4.97 4.34
C LEU A 32 -10.09 -4.27 3.63
N GLU A 33 -8.88 -4.80 3.78
CA GLU A 33 -7.70 -4.39 3.03
C GLU A 33 -7.89 -4.74 1.56
N PHE A 34 -8.19 -5.99 1.21
CA PHE A 34 -8.48 -6.44 -0.15
C PHE A 34 -9.58 -5.61 -0.84
N ILE A 35 -10.72 -5.39 -0.19
CA ILE A 35 -11.80 -4.57 -0.75
C ILE A 35 -11.32 -3.13 -0.97
N GLY A 36 -10.55 -2.58 -0.03
CA GLY A 36 -9.95 -1.25 -0.17
C GLY A 36 -8.84 -1.17 -1.23
N GLU A 37 -8.10 -2.25 -1.46
CA GLU A 37 -7.05 -2.37 -2.48
C GLU A 37 -7.62 -2.45 -3.90
N HIS A 38 -8.85 -2.93 -4.03
CA HIS A 38 -9.53 -3.13 -5.30
C HIS A 38 -10.78 -2.25 -5.47
N GLU A 39 -10.96 -1.20 -4.65
CA GLU A 39 -12.14 -0.31 -4.66
C GLU A 39 -12.41 0.26 -6.07
N ASP A 40 -11.37 0.67 -6.79
CA ASP A 40 -11.46 1.19 -8.17
C ASP A 40 -11.98 0.13 -9.18
N GLN A 41 -11.73 -1.17 -8.92
CA GLN A 41 -12.24 -2.27 -9.76
C GLN A 41 -13.69 -2.61 -9.43
N PHE A 42 -14.10 -2.39 -8.17
CA PHE A 42 -15.48 -2.58 -7.73
C PHE A 42 -16.40 -1.44 -8.18
N GLU A 43 -15.91 -0.22 -8.33
CA GLU A 43 -16.68 0.87 -8.95
C GLU A 43 -17.05 0.54 -10.41
N ILE A 44 -16.15 -0.09 -11.17
CA ILE A 44 -16.40 -0.53 -12.56
C ILE A 44 -17.49 -1.62 -12.62
N LEU A 45 -17.55 -2.52 -11.63
CA LEU A 45 -18.61 -3.52 -11.51
C LEU A 45 -19.97 -2.89 -11.13
N GLY A 46 -19.96 -1.75 -10.44
CA GLY A 46 -21.16 -0.97 -10.11
C GLY A 46 -21.80 -0.28 -11.32
N GLU A 47 -21.02 0.08 -12.34
CA GLU A 47 -21.50 0.73 -13.56
C GLU A 47 -21.99 -0.23 -14.65
N MET A 48 -21.77 -1.54 -14.55
CA MET A 48 -22.40 -2.54 -15.43
C MET A 48 -23.88 -2.80 -15.05
N LYS A 49 -24.67 -1.73 -14.91
CA LYS A 49 -26.14 -1.79 -14.99
C LYS A 49 -26.63 -1.26 -16.34
N SER A 50 -26.25 -1.93 -17.42
CA SER A 50 -27.13 -2.09 -18.58
C SER A 50 -26.82 -3.42 -19.29
N ALA A 51 -27.45 -4.48 -18.82
CA ALA A 51 -27.45 -5.75 -19.55
C ALA A 51 -28.30 -5.60 -20.82
N PRO A 52 -27.78 -5.89 -22.04
CA PRO A 52 -28.65 -6.33 -23.11
C PRO A 52 -29.09 -7.75 -22.77
N LYS A 53 -30.41 -7.98 -22.75
CA LYS A 53 -30.99 -9.33 -22.63
C LYS A 53 -30.46 -10.20 -23.77
N MET A 54 -29.80 -11.31 -23.44
CA MET A 54 -29.76 -12.49 -24.30
C MET A 54 -29.94 -13.76 -23.46
N ALA A 55 -30.48 -14.75 -24.16
CA ALA A 55 -31.12 -15.94 -23.66
C ALA A 55 -30.16 -16.97 -23.03
N ASP A 56 -30.72 -17.67 -22.06
CA ASP A 56 -30.53 -19.07 -21.70
C ASP A 56 -29.59 -19.88 -22.64
N SER A 57 -28.40 -20.19 -22.15
CA SER A 57 -27.63 -21.38 -22.56
C SER A 57 -26.67 -21.77 -21.42
N GLY A 58 -26.66 -23.05 -21.09
CA GLY A 58 -26.04 -23.60 -19.89
C GLY A 58 -24.56 -23.27 -19.74
N ALA A 59 -24.19 -22.80 -18.55
CA ALA A 59 -22.80 -22.57 -18.16
C ALA A 59 -22.19 -23.88 -17.66
N GLU A 60 -21.22 -24.38 -18.42
CA GLU A 60 -20.23 -25.36 -17.96
C GLU A 60 -19.35 -24.73 -16.87
N ASP A 61 -19.09 -25.49 -15.80
CA ASP A 61 -18.10 -25.17 -14.76
C ASP A 61 -16.74 -24.94 -15.41
N LYS A 62 -16.24 -23.69 -15.37
CA LYS A 62 -14.86 -23.37 -15.71
C LYS A 62 -14.09 -23.05 -14.45
N SER A 63 -13.17 -23.95 -14.11
CA SER A 63 -12.25 -23.79 -12.98
C SER A 63 -11.29 -22.63 -13.20
N LEU A 64 -10.93 -21.98 -12.10
CA LEU A 64 -10.10 -20.78 -11.99
C LEU A 64 -8.63 -20.92 -12.46
N ASP A 65 -8.26 -22.07 -13.04
CA ASP A 65 -6.90 -22.38 -13.49
C ASP A 65 -6.55 -21.82 -14.89
N GLU A 66 -7.52 -21.26 -15.63
CA GLU A 66 -7.31 -20.80 -17.01
C GLU A 66 -6.86 -19.34 -17.14
N PHE A 67 -6.61 -18.63 -16.03
CA PHE A 67 -6.23 -17.21 -16.01
C PHE A 67 -4.74 -16.93 -15.74
N LEU A 68 -3.87 -17.94 -15.72
CA LEU A 68 -2.42 -17.72 -15.62
C LEU A 68 -1.83 -17.44 -17.00
N PRO A 69 -1.31 -16.23 -17.28
CA PRO A 69 -0.57 -15.98 -18.51
C PRO A 69 0.73 -16.78 -18.50
N SER A 70 1.00 -17.47 -19.60
CA SER A 70 2.22 -18.21 -19.86
C SER A 70 3.47 -17.40 -19.50
N GLN A 71 4.18 -17.85 -18.47
CA GLN A 71 5.50 -17.35 -18.10
C GLN A 71 6.47 -17.59 -19.26
N THR A 72 6.75 -16.53 -20.02
CA THR A 72 7.96 -16.47 -20.83
C THR A 72 9.04 -15.97 -19.87
N LYS A 73 9.77 -16.91 -19.26
CA LYS A 73 10.94 -16.62 -18.43
C LYS A 73 11.93 -15.79 -19.26
N ASN A 74 11.95 -14.49 -19.02
CA ASN A 74 13.08 -13.65 -19.35
C ASN A 74 14.07 -13.75 -18.18
N GLU A 75 15.33 -13.99 -18.49
CA GLU A 75 16.44 -14.19 -17.55
C GLU A 75 16.79 -12.94 -16.70
N GLU A 76 15.92 -11.91 -16.67
CA GLU A 76 16.01 -10.73 -15.79
C GLU A 76 15.17 -10.88 -14.50
N GLU A 77 14.29 -11.88 -14.39
CA GLU A 77 13.40 -12.07 -13.24
C GLU A 77 14.09 -12.65 -11.99
N GLU A 78 15.20 -13.40 -12.13
CA GLU A 78 15.83 -14.10 -11.00
C GLU A 78 16.54 -13.17 -9.99
N ASN A 79 16.89 -11.93 -10.36
CA ASN A 79 17.41 -10.93 -9.41
C ASN A 79 16.31 -9.98 -8.89
N ALA A 80 15.19 -9.87 -9.59
CA ALA A 80 14.12 -8.95 -9.21
C ALA A 80 13.40 -9.42 -7.94
N GLU A 81 13.19 -10.73 -7.76
CA GLU A 81 12.52 -11.28 -6.57
C GLU A 81 13.32 -11.09 -5.27
N SER A 82 14.64 -10.89 -5.36
CA SER A 82 15.50 -10.63 -4.20
C SER A 82 15.57 -9.17 -3.80
N ASP A 83 15.05 -8.25 -4.62
CA ASP A 83 15.09 -6.82 -4.34
C ASP A 83 14.03 -6.46 -3.27
N PRO A 84 14.39 -5.70 -2.22
CA PRO A 84 13.45 -5.31 -1.17
C PRO A 84 12.22 -4.54 -1.67
N LEU A 85 12.29 -3.91 -2.86
CA LEU A 85 11.18 -3.21 -3.48
C LEU A 85 10.24 -4.12 -4.28
N TYR A 86 10.59 -5.40 -4.51
CA TYR A 86 9.77 -6.34 -5.28
C TYR A 86 8.32 -6.47 -4.79
N PRO A 87 8.03 -6.57 -3.47
CA PRO A 87 6.65 -6.64 -2.99
C PRO A 87 5.84 -5.39 -3.35
N ILE A 88 6.50 -4.23 -3.42
CA ILE A 88 5.86 -2.96 -3.76
C ILE A 88 5.66 -2.87 -5.27
N ALA A 89 6.72 -3.13 -6.04
CA ALA A 89 6.75 -3.12 -7.50
C ALA A 89 5.67 -4.03 -8.10
N SER A 90 5.56 -5.27 -7.59
CA SER A 90 4.56 -6.24 -8.03
C SER A 90 3.12 -5.75 -7.76
N ARG A 91 2.86 -5.15 -6.60
CA ARG A 91 1.53 -4.62 -6.23
C ARG A 91 1.10 -3.43 -7.09
N ILE A 92 2.01 -2.51 -7.40
CA ILE A 92 1.70 -1.34 -8.24
C ILE A 92 1.88 -1.60 -9.74
N LYS A 93 2.34 -2.80 -10.12
CA LYS A 93 2.57 -3.26 -11.51
C LYS A 93 3.59 -2.42 -12.28
N VAL A 94 4.71 -2.13 -11.63
CA VAL A 94 5.79 -1.28 -12.15
C VAL A 94 7.10 -2.07 -12.02
N PRO A 95 8.05 -1.97 -12.98
CA PRO A 95 9.34 -2.62 -12.83
C PRO A 95 10.12 -2.06 -11.63
N VAL A 96 10.82 -2.94 -10.91
CA VAL A 96 11.64 -2.56 -9.74
C VAL A 96 12.68 -1.48 -10.09
N SER A 97 13.25 -1.53 -11.30
CA SER A 97 14.21 -0.54 -11.80
C SER A 97 13.66 0.88 -11.82
N GLU A 98 12.36 1.06 -12.06
CA GLU A 98 11.71 2.36 -12.08
C GLU A 98 11.52 2.90 -10.66
N LEU A 99 11.18 2.05 -9.69
CA LEU A 99 11.12 2.42 -8.28
C LEU A 99 12.50 2.79 -7.71
N ASN A 100 13.53 2.04 -8.09
CA ASN A 100 14.93 2.29 -7.69
C ASN A 100 15.49 3.64 -8.19
N THR A 101 14.81 4.33 -9.10
CA THR A 101 15.26 5.67 -9.53
C THR A 101 15.03 6.74 -8.47
N PHE A 102 14.08 6.55 -7.55
CA PHE A 102 13.73 7.56 -6.54
C PHE A 102 13.57 6.98 -5.12
N LEU A 103 13.34 5.68 -4.97
CA LEU A 103 13.27 4.99 -3.68
C LEU A 103 14.61 4.32 -3.38
N HIS A 104 15.15 4.59 -2.20
CA HIS A 104 16.39 3.97 -1.74
C HIS A 104 16.11 3.15 -0.49
N VAL A 105 16.30 1.84 -0.64
CA VAL A 105 16.12 0.83 0.40
C VAL A 105 17.36 -0.07 0.38
N GLU A 106 18.02 -0.21 1.53
CA GLU A 106 19.20 -1.07 1.65
C GLU A 106 18.78 -2.49 2.06
N PRO A 107 19.26 -3.54 1.40
CA PRO A 107 18.87 -4.93 1.73
C PRO A 107 19.22 -5.36 3.16
N GLU A 108 20.25 -4.76 3.77
CA GLU A 108 20.80 -5.19 5.07
C GLU A 108 20.25 -4.40 6.27
N GLU A 109 19.20 -3.59 6.11
CA GLU A 109 18.56 -2.77 7.17
C GLU A 109 19.48 -1.77 7.91
N ASP A 110 20.72 -1.60 7.46
CA ASP A 110 21.73 -0.74 8.10
C ASP A 110 21.31 0.74 8.11
N SER A 111 20.45 1.14 7.17
CA SER A 111 19.88 2.48 7.12
C SER A 111 18.36 2.49 6.88
N PRO A 112 17.64 3.47 7.48
CA PRO A 112 16.26 3.74 7.13
C PRO A 112 16.11 4.13 5.66
N PRO A 113 14.99 3.76 5.01
CA PRO A 113 14.75 4.12 3.64
C PRO A 113 14.58 5.63 3.51
N PHE A 114 14.93 6.15 2.34
CA PHE A 114 14.78 7.55 1.97
C PHE A 114 14.37 7.68 0.51
N VAL A 115 13.95 8.88 0.12
CA VAL A 115 13.37 9.13 -1.20
C VAL A 115 14.01 10.36 -1.82
N TYR A 116 14.50 10.28 -3.05
CA TYR A 116 14.95 11.47 -3.76
C TYR A 116 13.75 12.29 -4.23
N THR A 117 13.55 13.45 -3.61
CA THR A 117 12.38 14.28 -3.89
C THR A 117 12.52 15.22 -5.07
N GLU A 118 13.73 15.35 -5.64
CA GLU A 118 13.95 16.05 -6.92
C GLU A 118 13.26 15.32 -8.08
N ASP A 119 13.14 14.01 -7.94
CA ASP A 119 12.56 13.07 -8.89
C ASP A 119 11.06 12.87 -8.72
N LEU A 120 10.53 13.29 -7.56
CA LEU A 120 9.11 13.24 -7.27
C LEU A 120 8.48 14.57 -7.69
N ASP A 121 7.63 14.57 -8.72
CA ASP A 121 6.77 15.70 -9.04
C ASP A 121 5.62 15.78 -8.00
N ILE A 122 5.99 15.94 -6.72
CA ILE A 122 5.01 16.10 -5.65
C ILE A 122 4.37 17.46 -5.84
N ASP A 123 3.15 17.45 -6.34
CA ASP A 123 2.26 18.59 -6.56
C ASP A 123 1.79 19.25 -5.22
N ALA A 124 2.62 19.17 -4.18
CA ALA A 124 2.40 19.70 -2.85
C ALA A 124 2.85 21.16 -2.79
N ARG A 125 1.88 22.06 -3.00
CA ARG A 125 2.06 23.53 -2.84
C ARG A 125 2.51 23.95 -1.44
N ARG A 126 2.44 23.07 -0.43
CA ARG A 126 2.79 23.34 0.97
C ARG A 126 3.83 22.34 1.45
N GLN A 127 4.86 22.85 2.13
CA GLN A 127 5.91 22.05 2.77
C GLN A 127 5.35 20.93 3.67
N VAL A 128 4.28 21.20 4.42
CA VAL A 128 3.64 20.22 5.32
C VAL A 128 3.04 19.04 4.54
N ASP A 129 2.53 19.28 3.32
CA ASP A 129 1.98 18.22 2.48
C ASP A 129 3.11 17.40 1.86
N LYS A 130 4.22 18.03 1.44
CA LYS A 130 5.44 17.32 1.01
C LYS A 130 5.99 16.42 2.13
N GLN A 131 6.15 16.96 3.34
CA GLN A 131 6.55 16.19 4.53
C GLN A 131 5.63 15.00 4.78
N ARG A 132 4.31 15.20 4.63
CA ARG A 132 3.33 14.13 4.83
C ARG A 132 3.50 13.02 3.81
N ILE A 133 3.56 13.35 2.52
CA ILE A 133 3.67 12.38 1.43
C ILE A 133 4.97 11.59 1.55
N VAL A 134 6.10 12.29 1.73
CA VAL A 134 7.41 11.64 1.87
C VAL A 134 7.44 10.75 3.12
N SER A 135 6.88 11.20 4.25
CA SER A 135 6.78 10.36 5.45
C SER A 135 5.89 9.13 5.26
N LEU A 136 4.80 9.24 4.49
CA LEU A 136 3.93 8.12 4.16
C LEU A 136 4.71 7.07 3.37
N ILE A 137 5.48 7.50 2.36
CA ILE A 137 6.29 6.62 1.53
C ILE A 137 7.37 5.94 2.38
N ILE A 138 8.17 6.70 3.14
CA ILE A 138 9.25 6.16 3.98
C ILE A 138 8.73 5.12 4.98
N LEU A 139 7.61 5.42 5.66
CA LEU A 139 7.04 4.48 6.63
C LEU A 139 6.42 3.25 5.96
N TYR A 140 5.90 3.39 4.74
CA TYR A 140 5.41 2.26 3.95
C TYR A 140 6.56 1.37 3.48
N LEU A 141 7.67 1.94 3.03
CA LEU A 141 8.90 1.20 2.72
C LEU A 141 9.44 0.46 3.94
N TRP A 142 9.48 1.12 5.10
CA TRP A 142 9.96 0.52 6.34
C TRP A 142 9.14 -0.70 6.77
N ASP A 143 7.84 -0.65 6.55
CA ASP A 143 6.89 -1.70 6.86
C ASP A 143 6.96 -2.85 5.84
N GLU A 144 6.93 -2.55 4.54
CA GLU A 144 6.87 -3.56 3.49
C GLU A 144 8.22 -4.22 3.17
N CYS A 145 9.32 -3.46 3.22
CA CYS A 145 10.64 -3.96 2.85
C CYS A 145 11.34 -4.64 4.02
N TYR A 146 11.13 -4.16 5.25
CA TYR A 146 11.83 -4.66 6.45
C TYR A 146 10.88 -5.34 7.46
N GLY A 147 9.56 -5.34 7.22
CA GLY A 147 8.59 -5.98 8.12
C GLY A 147 8.40 -5.29 9.46
N TYR A 148 8.78 -4.01 9.58
CA TYR A 148 8.64 -3.25 10.82
C TYR A 148 7.47 -2.27 10.78
N ASP A 149 6.44 -2.52 11.58
CA ASP A 149 5.25 -1.66 11.65
C ASP A 149 5.52 -0.22 12.12
N ARG A 150 6.67 0.04 12.77
CA ARG A 150 6.97 1.31 13.43
C ARG A 150 8.44 1.71 13.31
N MET A 151 8.66 3.00 13.06
CA MET A 151 9.98 3.63 13.03
C MET A 151 10.13 4.62 14.20
N LYS A 152 11.34 4.82 14.74
CA LYS A 152 11.57 5.90 15.71
C LYS A 152 11.37 7.25 15.05
N SER A 153 10.77 8.20 15.77
CA SER A 153 10.57 9.56 15.25
C SER A 153 11.88 10.27 14.92
N THR A 154 13.01 9.91 15.55
CA THR A 154 14.33 10.45 15.19
C THR A 154 14.80 9.92 13.85
N GLN A 155 14.70 8.60 13.63
CA GLN A 155 15.06 7.98 12.35
C GLN A 155 14.22 8.54 11.21
N LEU A 156 12.90 8.71 11.41
CA LEU A 156 12.05 9.32 10.38
C LEU A 156 12.47 10.76 10.04
N LYS A 157 12.93 11.55 11.02
CA LYS A 157 13.45 12.89 10.76
C LYS A 157 14.73 12.82 9.94
N ASP A 158 15.63 11.92 10.29
CA ASP A 158 16.89 11.75 9.59
C ASP A 158 16.62 11.34 8.12
N SER A 159 15.74 10.36 7.88
CA SER A 159 15.30 9.97 6.54
C SER A 159 14.71 11.13 5.74
N LEU A 160 13.90 11.98 6.37
CA LEU A 160 13.32 13.15 5.72
C LEU A 160 14.40 14.15 5.28
N GLU A 161 15.38 14.43 6.15
CA GLU A 161 16.50 15.31 5.79
C GLU A 161 17.36 14.70 4.68
N PHE A 162 17.61 13.38 4.68
CA PHE A 162 18.26 12.68 3.55
C PHE A 162 17.44 12.73 2.25
N SER A 163 16.12 12.91 2.36
CA SER A 163 15.19 13.03 1.25
C SER A 163 15.03 14.48 0.75
N ASP A 164 15.91 15.40 1.15
CA ASP A 164 15.79 16.85 0.90
C ASP A 164 14.43 17.44 1.30
N THR A 165 13.83 16.87 2.35
CA THR A 165 12.57 17.31 2.91
C THR A 165 12.80 17.70 4.35
N SER A 166 12.75 19.01 4.62
CA SER A 166 13.00 19.51 5.98
C SER A 166 12.15 18.78 7.02
N SER A 167 12.76 18.33 8.11
CA SER A 167 12.09 17.71 9.26
C SER A 167 11.52 18.77 10.24
N SER A 168 11.78 20.05 9.98
CA SER A 168 11.29 21.16 10.79
C SER A 168 9.76 21.23 10.74
N GLY A 169 9.12 21.36 11.90
CA GLY A 169 7.66 21.43 11.97
C GLY A 169 6.95 20.13 11.61
N MET A 170 7.64 18.98 11.58
CA MET A 170 7.06 17.65 11.31
C MET A 170 5.81 17.35 12.14
N ALA A 171 5.68 17.91 13.35
CA ALA A 171 4.49 17.77 14.17
C ALA A 171 3.18 18.21 13.47
N ASN A 172 3.28 19.14 12.51
CA ASN A 172 2.14 19.67 11.75
C ASN A 172 1.62 18.67 10.71
N MET A 173 2.45 17.74 10.23
CA MET A 173 2.03 16.76 9.21
C MET A 173 0.98 15.79 9.74
N TYR A 174 0.97 15.59 11.08
CA TYR A 174 0.00 14.77 11.81
C TYR A 174 -1.33 15.45 12.06
N GLN A 175 -1.47 16.74 11.80
CA GLN A 175 -2.72 17.47 12.05
C GLN A 175 -3.70 17.31 10.88
N GLY A 176 -5.00 17.44 11.16
CA GLY A 176 -6.06 17.36 10.16
C GLY A 176 -6.09 16.00 9.47
N LYS A 177 -5.87 15.97 8.14
CA LYS A 177 -5.83 14.72 7.37
C LYS A 177 -4.72 13.77 7.82
N GLY A 178 -3.66 14.26 8.47
CA GLY A 178 -2.57 13.41 8.94
C GLY A 178 -2.95 12.47 10.07
N ASP A 179 -3.90 12.85 10.94
CA ASP A 179 -4.20 12.12 12.16
C ASP A 179 -4.77 10.72 11.88
N ARG A 180 -5.47 10.58 10.74
CA ARG A 180 -5.99 9.29 10.27
C ARG A 180 -4.94 8.37 9.65
N TYR A 181 -3.77 8.89 9.29
CA TYR A 181 -2.75 8.15 8.53
C TYR A 181 -1.59 7.64 9.39
N PHE A 182 -1.26 8.35 10.48
CA PHE A 182 -0.10 8.02 11.30
C PHE A 182 -0.52 7.57 12.70
N ASP A 183 -0.04 6.39 13.12
CA ASP A 183 -0.15 5.94 14.50
C ASP A 183 1.10 6.37 15.29
N ARG A 184 0.96 7.35 16.19
CA ARG A 184 2.05 7.86 17.02
C ARG A 184 1.98 7.29 18.43
N ARG A 185 3.10 6.77 18.92
CA ARG A 185 3.23 6.25 20.30
C ARG A 185 4.49 6.75 20.97
N GLY A 186 4.47 6.79 22.29
CA GLY A 186 5.59 7.27 23.10
C GLY A 186 5.75 8.79 23.10
N ARG A 187 6.78 9.27 23.79
CA ARG A 187 7.12 10.70 23.89
C ARG A 187 8.64 10.87 23.93
N GLY A 188 9.12 12.00 23.41
CA GLY A 188 10.55 12.33 23.45
C GLY A 188 11.39 11.30 22.69
N PRO A 189 12.53 10.84 23.26
CA PRO A 189 13.44 9.90 22.58
C PRO A 189 12.84 8.52 22.27
N SER A 190 11.77 8.11 22.96
CA SER A 190 11.10 6.82 22.74
C SER A 190 9.89 6.94 21.80
N ALA A 191 9.70 8.10 21.17
CA ALA A 191 8.59 8.31 20.25
C ALA A 191 8.78 7.46 18.99
N THR A 192 7.72 6.77 18.58
CA THR A 192 7.67 5.95 17.36
C THR A 192 6.44 6.30 16.56
N VAL A 193 6.55 6.13 15.24
CA VAL A 193 5.51 6.43 14.26
C VAL A 193 5.37 5.22 13.36
N GLY A 194 4.14 4.77 13.15
CA GLY A 194 3.80 3.79 12.13
C GLY A 194 2.67 4.31 11.26
N LEU A 195 2.25 3.49 10.28
CA LEU A 195 1.08 3.77 9.47
C LEU A 195 -0.14 3.05 10.03
N THR A 196 -1.28 3.74 9.98
CA THR A 196 -2.58 3.08 10.10
C THR A 196 -2.92 2.40 8.76
N PRO A 197 -3.92 1.49 8.70
CA PRO A 197 -4.35 0.91 7.42
C PRO A 197 -4.75 1.98 6.37
N PRO A 198 -5.50 3.04 6.72
CA PRO A 198 -5.72 4.17 5.80
C PRO A 198 -4.42 4.89 5.37
N GLY A 199 -3.41 4.92 6.24
CA GLY A 199 -2.09 5.47 5.92
C GLY A 199 -1.34 4.64 4.88
N LYS A 200 -1.32 3.30 5.03
CA LYS A 200 -0.71 2.38 4.06
C LYS A 200 -1.37 2.53 2.67
N ARG A 201 -2.71 2.58 2.63
CA ARG A 201 -3.45 2.83 1.37
C ARG A 201 -3.13 4.18 0.75
N GLN A 202 -3.05 5.25 1.55
CA GLN A 202 -2.66 6.56 1.03
C GLN A 202 -1.24 6.53 0.48
N ALA A 203 -0.27 5.92 1.19
CA ALA A 203 1.11 5.82 0.72
C ALA A 203 1.20 5.11 -0.64
N ARG A 204 0.48 4.00 -0.80
CA ARG A 204 0.39 3.29 -2.08
C ARG A 204 -0.21 4.16 -3.18
N LYS A 205 -1.31 4.87 -2.90
CA LYS A 205 -1.93 5.78 -3.86
C LYS A 205 -0.99 6.88 -4.33
N GLU A 206 -0.25 7.50 -3.42
CA GLU A 206 0.76 8.51 -3.77
C GLU A 206 1.87 7.90 -4.63
N LEU A 207 2.39 6.71 -4.27
CA LEU A 207 3.41 6.01 -5.07
C LEU A 207 2.92 5.70 -6.49
N THR A 208 1.73 5.15 -6.63
CA THR A 208 1.12 4.88 -7.94
C THR A 208 0.93 6.16 -8.74
N GLN A 209 0.52 7.25 -8.09
CA GLN A 209 0.36 8.54 -8.76
C GLN A 209 1.70 9.12 -9.23
N ILE A 210 2.74 9.06 -8.40
CA ILE A 210 4.10 9.51 -8.74
C ILE A 210 4.62 8.76 -9.97
N VAL A 211 4.46 7.44 -10.00
CA VAL A 211 4.91 6.63 -11.13
C VAL A 211 4.14 6.96 -12.40
N ASN A 212 2.81 7.09 -12.33
CA ASN A 212 1.97 7.37 -13.50
C ASN A 212 2.12 8.79 -14.07
N GLN A 213 2.74 9.71 -13.32
CA GLN A 213 2.98 11.09 -13.76
C GLN A 213 4.33 11.26 -14.48
N ARG A 214 5.16 10.21 -14.50
CA ARG A 214 6.43 10.16 -15.24
C ARG A 214 6.23 9.61 -16.65
#